data_AF-A0A8S2VA27-F1
#
_entry.id   AF-A0A8S2VA27-F1
#
_cell.length_a   1.000
_cell.length_b   1.000
_cell.length_c   1.000
_cell.angle_alpha   90.00
_cell.angle_beta   90.00
_cell.angle_gamma   90.00
#
_symmetry.space_group_name_H-M   'P 1'
#
loop_
_entity.id
_entity.type
_entity.pdbx_description
1 polymer ?
#
loop_
_entity_poly.entity_id
_entity_poly.type
_entity_poly.pdbx_seq_one_letter_code
_entity_poly.pdbx_strand_id
1 'polypeptide(L)' 'MAAKTTTDDSNSSSSSFEKRLTTVNSTQESVQTLSLWILYHRSQHEHLIKTWFKVLKKSKPLHRLTLFYVANDVIQNGK' A
#
# COMPACT_ATOMS: atom_id res chain seq x y z
N MET A 1 -36.33 23.23 -1.92
CA MET A 1 -35.05 23.86 -1.50
C MET A 1 -33.98 22.80 -1.48
N ALA A 2 -32.84 23.08 -2.12
CA ALA A 2 -31.82 22.13 -2.54
C ALA A 2 -30.94 21.59 -1.40
N ALA A 3 -30.35 20.44 -1.71
CA ALA A 3 -29.55 19.55 -0.89
C ALA A 3 -28.25 20.15 -0.31
N LYS A 4 -27.73 19.49 0.74
CA LYS A 4 -26.29 19.30 0.90
C LYS A 4 -25.98 17.96 1.56
N THR A 5 -25.97 16.92 0.74
CA THR A 5 -25.27 15.66 1.00
C THR A 5 -23.79 16.00 1.07
N THR A 6 -23.17 15.80 2.24
CA THR A 6 -21.73 15.98 2.40
C THR A 6 -21.08 14.70 1.93
N THR A 7 -20.50 14.75 0.73
CA THR A 7 -19.74 13.68 0.11
C THR A 7 -18.44 13.47 0.90
N ASP A 8 -18.35 12.35 1.62
CA ASP A 8 -17.13 11.86 2.26
C ASP A 8 -16.33 11.03 1.24
N ASP A 9 -15.52 11.72 0.43
CA ASP A 9 -14.65 11.10 -0.59
C ASP A 9 -13.23 10.79 -0.04
N SER A 10 -13.08 10.49 1.26
CA SER A 10 -11.77 10.17 1.85
C SER A 10 -11.49 8.66 2.01
N ASN A 11 -12.45 7.78 1.70
CA ASN A 11 -12.35 6.36 2.08
C ASN A 11 -12.04 5.36 0.93
N SER A 12 -11.97 5.81 -0.33
CA SER A 12 -11.74 4.89 -1.46
C SER A 12 -10.26 4.47 -1.60
N SER A 13 -9.33 5.42 -1.44
CA SER A 13 -7.89 5.23 -1.67
C SER A 13 -7.24 4.29 -0.63
N SER A 14 -7.62 4.46 0.64
CA SER A 14 -7.18 3.62 1.75
C SER A 14 -7.46 2.14 1.52
N SER A 15 -8.59 1.82 0.87
CA SER A 15 -9.02 0.45 0.61
C SER A 15 -8.21 -0.23 -0.50
N SER A 16 -7.77 0.53 -1.51
CA SER A 16 -7.08 -0.04 -2.69
C SER A 16 -5.64 -0.44 -2.35
N PHE A 17 -4.92 0.41 -1.61
CA PHE A 17 -3.55 0.10 -1.20
C PHE A 17 -3.51 -1.03 -0.15
N GLU A 18 -4.41 -1.01 0.83
CA GLU A 18 -4.53 -2.09 1.83
C GLU A 18 -4.82 -3.44 1.17
N LYS A 19 -5.70 -3.48 0.15
CA LYS A 19 -5.95 -4.69 -0.64
C LYS A 19 -4.70 -5.17 -1.34
N ARG A 20 -3.98 -4.29 -2.06
CA ARG A 20 -2.73 -4.64 -2.76
C ARG A 20 -1.68 -5.21 -1.81
N LEU A 21 -1.53 -4.63 -0.63
CA LEU A 21 -0.64 -5.13 0.42
C LEU A 21 -1.08 -6.49 0.95
N THR A 22 -2.37 -6.75 1.06
CA THR A 22 -2.90 -8.03 1.56
C THR A 22 -2.75 -9.15 0.52
N THR A 23 -2.80 -8.81 -0.78
CA THR A 23 -2.74 -9.78 -1.88
C THR A 23 -1.35 -9.99 -2.46
N VAL A 24 -0.34 -9.18 -2.07
CA VAL A 24 1.02 -9.35 -2.59
C VAL A 24 1.58 -10.70 -2.19
N ASN A 25 2.26 -11.34 -3.13
CA ASN A 25 2.89 -12.64 -2.94
C ASN A 25 4.40 -12.57 -3.22
N SER A 26 5.10 -13.68 -3.01
CA SER A 26 6.57 -13.74 -3.07
C SER A 26 7.14 -13.80 -4.49
N THR A 27 6.34 -13.69 -5.56
CA THR A 27 6.89 -13.63 -6.92
C THR A 27 7.51 -12.26 -7.18
N GLN A 28 8.58 -12.24 -7.98
CA GLN A 28 9.26 -10.99 -8.35
C GLN A 28 8.30 -9.99 -9.02
N GLU A 29 7.44 -10.48 -9.92
CA GLU A 29 6.45 -9.65 -10.61
C GLU A 29 5.47 -8.98 -9.64
N SER A 30 4.95 -9.73 -8.65
CA SER A 30 4.01 -9.20 -7.66
C SER A 30 4.66 -8.10 -6.80
N VAL A 31 5.90 -8.36 -6.34
CA VAL A 31 6.69 -7.43 -5.54
C VAL A 31 7.01 -6.15 -6.33
N GLN A 32 7.54 -6.30 -7.54
CA GLN A 32 7.92 -5.17 -8.40
C GLN A 32 6.70 -4.33 -8.79
N THR A 33 5.58 -4.96 -9.13
CA THR A 33 4.35 -4.25 -9.49
C THR A 33 3.86 -3.36 -8.35
N LEU A 34 3.88 -3.86 -7.12
CA LEU A 34 3.48 -3.08 -5.95
C LEU A 34 4.51 -1.98 -5.63
N SER A 35 5.79 -2.28 -5.74
CA SER A 35 6.87 -1.32 -5.54
C SER A 35 6.76 -0.12 -6.49
N LEU A 36 6.56 -0.36 -7.79
CA LEU A 36 6.36 0.71 -8.78
C LEU A 36 5.13 1.56 -8.46
N TRP A 37 4.04 0.94 -8.01
CA TRP A 37 2.84 1.67 -7.59
C TRP A 37 3.13 2.58 -6.40
N ILE A 38 3.91 2.12 -5.42
CA ILE A 38 4.34 2.92 -4.25
C ILE A 38 5.21 4.10 -4.70
N LEU A 39 6.19 3.86 -5.58
CA LEU A 39 7.09 4.91 -6.08
C LEU A 39 6.36 6.00 -6.87
N TYR A 40 5.30 5.63 -7.60
CA TYR A 40 4.43 6.57 -8.29
C TYR A 40 3.61 7.44 -7.31
N HIS A 41 3.09 6.86 -6.23
CA HIS A 41 2.27 7.55 -5.22
C HIS A 41 3.08 8.14 -4.06
N ARG A 42 4.41 8.26 -4.19
CA ARG A 42 5.31 8.66 -3.08
C ARG A 42 5.02 10.04 -2.47
N SER A 43 4.31 10.92 -3.17
CA SER A 43 3.84 12.20 -2.62
C SER A 43 2.94 12.01 -1.39
N GLN A 44 2.26 10.87 -1.29
CA GLN A 44 1.36 10.50 -0.19
C GLN A 44 2.03 9.54 0.82
N HIS A 45 3.35 9.61 0.98
CA HIS A 45 4.15 8.68 1.80
C HIS A 45 3.62 8.49 3.23
N GLU A 46 3.11 9.53 3.90
CA GLU A 46 2.53 9.37 5.24
C GLU A 46 1.38 8.34 5.28
N HIS A 47 0.49 8.39 4.28
CA HIS A 47 -0.62 7.45 4.18
C HIS A 47 -0.11 6.03 3.88
N LEU A 48 0.88 5.91 2.97
CA LEU A 48 1.47 4.62 2.61
C LEU A 48 2.11 3.93 3.82
N ILE A 49 2.91 4.64 4.61
CA ILE A 49 3.56 4.08 5.79
C ILE A 49 2.54 3.69 6.86
N LYS A 50 1.51 4.53 7.12
CA LYS A 50 0.44 4.21 8.08
C LYS A 50 -0.32 2.93 7.69
N THR A 51 -0.71 2.82 6.41
CA THR A 51 -1.45 1.65 5.90
C THR A 51 -0.57 0.39 5.86
N TRP A 52 0.70 0.53 5.44
CA TRP A 52 1.68 -0.55 5.49
C TRP A 52 1.80 -1.15 6.89
N PHE A 53 2.02 -0.29 7.89
CA PHE A 53 2.22 -0.72 9.27
C PHE A 53 0.97 -1.42 9.83
N LYS A 54 -0.23 -0.93 9.47
CA LYS A 54 -1.51 -1.57 9.81
C LYS A 54 -1.59 -3.00 9.26
N VAL A 55 -1.23 -3.22 7.99
CA VAL A 55 -1.25 -4.55 7.37
C VAL A 55 -0.17 -5.44 7.99
N LEU A 56 1.07 -4.95 8.10
CA LEU A 56 2.21 -5.68 8.66
C LEU A 56 1.92 -6.28 10.05
N LYS A 57 1.26 -5.51 10.93
CA LYS A 57 0.87 -5.99 12.26
C LYS A 57 -0.07 -7.19 12.21
N LYS A 58 -1.01 -7.21 11.27
CA LYS A 58 -2.02 -8.26 11.10
C LYS A 58 -1.51 -9.47 10.30
N SER A 59 -0.44 -9.30 9.54
CA SER A 59 0.12 -10.34 8.65
C SER A 59 0.80 -11.49 9.41
N LYS A 60 0.69 -12.71 8.87
CA LYS A 60 1.45 -13.89 9.31
C LYS A 60 2.95 -13.75 8.96
N PRO A 61 3.87 -14.46 9.64
CA PRO A 61 5.32 -14.32 9.44
C PRO A 61 5.79 -14.37 7.98
N LEU A 62 5.32 -15.35 7.19
CA LEU A 62 5.70 -15.46 5.77
C LEU A 62 5.26 -14.26 4.94
N HIS A 63 4.05 -13.75 5.18
CA HIS A 63 3.56 -12.59 4.46
C HIS A 63 4.26 -11.30 4.93
N ARG A 64 4.67 -11.19 6.21
CA ARG A 64 5.53 -10.09 6.67
C ARG A 64 6.85 -10.06 5.90
N LEU A 65 7.47 -11.22 5.65
CA LEU A 65 8.68 -11.31 4.83
C LEU A 65 8.42 -10.80 3.40
N THR A 66 7.31 -11.19 2.77
CA THR A 66 6.91 -10.66 1.46
C THR A 66 6.77 -9.13 1.46
N LEU A 67 6.15 -8.56 2.51
CA LEU A 67 6.09 -7.11 2.66
C LEU A 67 7.50 -6.52 2.76
N PHE A 68 8.41 -7.11 3.53
CA PHE A 68 9.80 -6.62 3.59
C PHE A 68 10.52 -6.67 2.23
N TYR A 69 10.23 -7.63 1.35
CA TYR A 69 10.76 -7.63 -0.02
C TYR A 69 10.28 -6.42 -0.82
N VAL A 70 9.01 -6.04 -0.69
CA VAL A 70 8.47 -4.83 -1.32
C VAL A 70 9.15 -3.58 -0.77
N ALA A 71 9.36 -3.48 0.55
CA ALA A 71 10.04 -2.33 1.14
C ALA A 71 11.50 -2.22 0.65
N ASN A 72 12.19 -3.35 0.58
CA ASN A 72 13.54 -3.42 0.04
C ASN A 72 13.58 -2.94 -1.42
N ASP A 73 12.68 -3.44 -2.27
CA ASP A 73 12.62 -3.05 -3.68
C ASP A 73 12.31 -1.55 -3.85
N VAL A 74 11.37 -1.00 -3.08
CA VAL A 74 11.05 0.44 -3.09
C VAL A 74 12.26 1.29 -2.72
N ILE A 75 13.01 0.93 -1.68
CA ILE A 75 14.19 1.68 -1.23
C ILE A 75 15.30 1.63 -2.27
N GLN A 76 15.51 0.47 -2.91
CA GLN A 76 16.56 0.29 -3.91
C GLN A 76 16.26 1.02 -5.23
N ASN A 77 14.99 1.06 -5.64
CA ASN A 77 14.55 1.65 -6.90
C ASN A 77 14.10 3.13 -6.79
N GLY A 78 13.86 3.64 -5.58
CA GLY A 78 13.31 4.97 -5.33
C GLY A 78 14.31 6.11 -5.21
N LYS A 79 15.47 6.03 -5.88
CA LYS A 79 16.51 7.08 -5.87
C LYS A 79 15.99 8.46 -6.25
#